data_AF-A0AAW5EQ43-F1
#
_entry.id   AF-A0AAW5EQ43-F1
#
_cell.length_a   1.000
_cell.length_b   1.000
_cell.length_c   1.000
_cell.angle_alpha   90.00
_cell.angle_beta   90.00
_cell.angle_gamma   90.00
#
_symmetry.space_group_name_H-M   'P 1'
#
loop_
_entity.id
_entity.type
_entity.pdbx_description
1 polymer ?
#
loop_
_entity_poly.entity_id
_entity_poly.type
_entity_poly.pdbx_seq_one_letter_code
_entity_poly.pdbx_strand_id
1 'polypeptide(L)'
;MSETAGRPDTAASRDGDIRERLRVIEDKLSLIIEILSPETSDGPTLDEILGRLVTLVAGQGPLLRRIDLTTGRILDIQEGRMPRSVQPEDQADA
;
A
#
# COMPACT_ATOMS: atom_id res chain seq x y z
N MET A 1 9.66 51.24 -48.50
CA MET A 1 9.03 50.61 -47.33
C MET A 1 8.71 49.17 -47.69
N SER A 2 9.17 48.23 -46.87
CA SER A 2 8.55 46.93 -46.53
C SER A 2 9.65 45.98 -46.06
N GLU A 3 9.92 46.09 -44.78
CA GLU A 3 10.76 45.24 -43.97
C GLU A 3 9.97 43.97 -43.65
N THR A 4 10.37 42.82 -44.20
CA THR A 4 9.77 41.52 -43.84
C THR A 4 10.63 40.87 -42.77
N ALA A 5 10.45 41.31 -41.52
CA ALA A 5 11.00 40.67 -40.34
C ALA A 5 10.28 39.31 -40.12
N GLY A 6 10.89 38.24 -40.63
CA GLY A 6 10.38 36.87 -40.56
C GLY A 6 11.12 36.00 -39.54
N ARG A 7 10.62 36.01 -38.30
CA ARG A 7 10.48 34.85 -37.40
C ARG A 7 11.74 34.21 -36.74
N PRO A 8 12.21 34.75 -35.60
CA PRO A 8 13.10 34.05 -34.66
C PRO A 8 12.35 33.22 -33.58
N ASP A 9 11.05 33.41 -33.38
CA ASP A 9 10.32 32.89 -32.20
C ASP A 9 10.19 31.36 -32.13
N THR A 10 10.25 30.65 -33.26
CA THR A 10 10.03 29.19 -33.28
C THR A 10 11.26 28.41 -32.81
N ALA A 11 12.47 28.93 -33.03
CA ALA A 11 13.71 28.30 -32.57
C ALA A 11 13.89 28.45 -31.06
N ALA A 12 13.63 29.65 -30.51
CA ALA A 12 13.65 29.90 -29.07
C ALA A 12 12.59 29.08 -28.31
N SER A 13 11.40 28.90 -28.91
CA SER A 13 10.34 28.04 -28.37
C SER A 13 10.75 26.56 -28.35
N ARG A 14 11.44 26.09 -29.41
CA ARG A 14 11.93 24.71 -29.49
C ARG A 14 13.06 24.43 -28.49
N ASP A 15 13.97 25.38 -28.28
CA ASP A 15 15.03 25.26 -27.28
C ASP A 15 14.48 25.27 -25.85
N GLY A 16 13.41 26.04 -25.60
CA GLY A 16 12.66 26.01 -24.35
C GLY A 16 12.02 24.64 -24.08
N ASP A 17 11.34 24.06 -25.09
CA ASP A 17 10.75 22.72 -25.01
C ASP A 17 11.82 21.64 -24.78
N ILE A 18 12.99 21.75 -25.42
CA ILE A 18 14.10 20.82 -25.20
C ILE A 18 14.64 20.93 -23.77
N ARG A 19 14.82 22.15 -23.23
CA ARG A 19 15.27 22.34 -21.84
C ARG A 19 14.28 21.79 -20.84
N GLU A 20 12.98 22.00 -21.06
CA GLU A 20 11.94 21.48 -20.18
C GLU A 20 11.92 19.94 -20.20
N ARG A 21 12.05 19.33 -21.38
CA ARG A 21 12.17 17.87 -21.50
C ARG A 21 13.41 17.32 -20.79
N LEU A 22 14.55 18.01 -20.92
CA LEU A 22 15.78 17.61 -20.23
C LEU A 22 15.64 17.71 -18.71
N ARG A 23 14.99 18.78 -18.22
CA ARG A 23 14.67 18.94 -16.79
C ARG A 23 13.77 17.82 -16.27
N VAL A 24 12.70 17.50 -17.00
CA VAL A 24 11.81 16.39 -16.65
C VAL A 24 12.55 15.04 -16.66
N ILE A 25 13.50 14.85 -17.59
CA ILE A 25 14.35 13.66 -17.63
C ILE A 25 15.27 13.62 -16.40
N GLU A 26 15.90 14.74 -16.05
CA GLU A 26 16.78 14.87 -14.88
C GLU A 26 16.02 14.59 -13.56
N ASP A 27 14.82 15.14 -13.40
CA ASP A 27 13.97 14.90 -12.23
C ASP A 27 13.60 13.42 -12.10
N LYS A 28 13.21 12.77 -13.23
CA LYS A 28 12.89 11.34 -13.26
C LYS A 28 14.11 10.48 -12.98
N LEU A 29 15.29 10.83 -13.50
CA LEU A 29 16.52 10.10 -13.26
C LEU A 29 16.97 10.23 -11.80
N SER A 30 16.81 11.41 -11.20
CA SER A 30 17.09 11.64 -9.77
C SER A 30 16.23 10.75 -8.88
N LEU A 31 14.93 10.66 -9.18
CA LEU A 31 14.00 9.76 -8.49
C LEU A 31 14.37 8.27 -8.67
N ILE A 32 14.77 7.87 -9.88
CA ILE A 32 15.23 6.51 -10.14
C ILE A 32 16.50 6.19 -9.33
N ILE A 33 17.43 7.13 -9.24
CA ILE A 33 18.66 6.96 -8.44
C ILE A 33 18.31 6.83 -6.95
N GLU A 34 17.38 7.63 -6.43
CA GLU A 34 16.90 7.52 -5.03
C GLU A 34 16.28 6.15 -4.74
N ILE A 35 15.49 5.61 -5.67
CA ILE A 35 14.85 4.29 -5.54
C ILE A 35 15.86 3.15 -5.65
N LEU A 36 16.81 3.25 -6.59
CA LEU A 36 17.78 2.18 -6.88
C LEU A 36 19.02 2.23 -5.98
N SER A 37 19.29 3.40 -5.40
CA SER A 37 20.36 3.64 -4.44
C SER A 37 19.73 4.13 -3.14
N PRO A 38 18.86 3.33 -2.51
CA PRO A 38 18.43 3.68 -1.17
C PRO A 38 19.71 3.85 -0.36
N GLU A 39 19.80 4.94 0.41
CA GLU A 39 20.66 4.95 1.58
C GLU A 39 20.47 3.60 2.28
N THR A 40 21.51 3.08 2.91
CA THR A 40 21.37 1.90 3.79
C THR A 40 20.57 2.30 5.03
N SER A 41 19.33 2.74 4.83
CA SER A 41 18.24 2.48 5.74
C SER A 41 18.13 0.98 5.77
N ASP A 42 18.68 0.40 6.85
CA ASP A 42 18.25 -0.89 7.33
C ASP A 42 16.71 -0.89 7.19
N GLY A 43 16.20 -1.74 6.30
CA GLY A 43 14.78 -2.04 6.27
C GLY A 43 14.34 -2.45 7.67
N PRO A 44 13.02 -2.47 7.95
CA PRO A 44 12.56 -2.78 9.29
C PRO A 44 13.25 -4.04 9.77
N THR A 45 13.88 -3.95 10.95
CA THR A 45 14.69 -5.05 11.46
C THR A 45 13.81 -6.29 11.59
N LEU A 46 14.43 -7.48 11.60
CA LEU A 46 13.68 -8.72 11.80
C LEU A 46 12.78 -8.63 13.06
N ASP A 47 13.27 -8.01 14.13
CA ASP A 47 12.53 -7.80 15.37
C ASP A 47 11.32 -6.86 15.20
N GLU A 48 11.44 -5.80 14.39
CA GLU A 48 10.33 -4.91 14.08
C GLU A 48 9.25 -5.61 13.24
N ILE A 49 9.66 -6.46 12.30
CA ILE A 49 8.72 -7.27 11.50
C ILE A 49 8.02 -8.30 12.39
N LEU A 50 8.76 -8.98 13.28
CA LEU A 50 8.22 -9.95 14.23
C LEU A 50 7.26 -9.29 15.23
N GLY A 51 7.59 -8.11 15.75
CA GLY A 51 6.72 -7.34 16.64
C GLY A 51 5.39 -6.95 15.97
N ARG A 52 5.44 -6.53 14.70
CA ARG A 52 4.23 -6.23 13.90
C ARG A 52 3.40 -7.49 13.63
N LEU A 53 4.05 -8.63 13.36
CA LEU A 53 3.37 -9.90 13.14
C LEU A 53 2.64 -10.38 14.41
N VAL A 54 3.31 -10.32 15.58
CA VAL A 54 2.70 -10.69 16.87
C VAL A 54 1.49 -9.82 17.18
N THR A 55 1.62 -8.50 16.97
CA THR A 55 0.50 -7.55 17.18
C THR A 55 -0.69 -7.86 16.26
N LEU A 56 -0.42 -8.16 14.99
CA LEU A 56 -1.46 -8.52 14.02
C LEU A 56 -2.17 -9.82 14.40
N VAL A 57 -1.42 -10.86 14.77
CA VAL A 57 -1.97 -12.16 15.17
C VAL A 57 -2.75 -12.06 16.48
N ALA A 58 -2.25 -11.30 17.47
CA ALA A 58 -2.96 -11.07 18.73
C ALA A 58 -4.31 -10.37 18.50
N GLY A 59 -4.38 -9.42 17.55
CA GLY A 59 -5.62 -8.76 17.17
C GLY A 59 -6.63 -9.64 16.41
N GLN A 60 -6.24 -10.82 15.94
CA GLN A 60 -7.13 -11.73 15.20
C GLN A 60 -7.96 -12.67 16.09
N GLY A 61 -7.71 -12.71 17.41
CA GLY A 61 -8.42 -13.57 18.36
C GLY A 61 -9.96 -13.48 18.28
N PRO A 62 -10.56 -12.28 18.28
CA PRO A 62 -12.01 -12.12 18.16
C PRO A 62 -12.58 -12.65 16.82
N LEU A 63 -11.82 -12.46 15.73
CA LEU A 63 -12.21 -12.94 14.40
C LEU A 63 -12.15 -14.47 14.32
N LEU A 64 -11.10 -15.08 14.88
CA LEU A 64 -10.96 -16.53 14.94
C LEU A 64 -12.04 -17.17 15.81
N ARG A 65 -12.37 -16.58 16.97
CA ARG A 65 -13.47 -17.04 17.83
C ARG A 65 -14.82 -17.00 17.11
N ARG A 66 -15.08 -15.92 16.35
CA ARG A 66 -16.29 -15.82 15.53
C ARG A 66 -16.35 -16.87 14.42
N ILE A 67 -15.23 -17.18 13.78
CA ILE A 67 -15.13 -18.25 12.78
C ILE A 67 -15.41 -19.60 13.42
N ASP A 68 -14.83 -19.88 14.58
CA ASP A 68 -15.01 -21.14 15.30
C ASP A 68 -16.49 -21.35 15.70
N LEU A 69 -17.13 -20.31 16.26
CA LEU A 69 -18.56 -20.32 16.60
C LEU A 69 -19.45 -20.57 15.37
N THR A 70 -19.15 -19.90 14.25
CA THR A 70 -19.94 -20.03 13.02
C THR A 70 -19.74 -21.41 12.40
N THR A 71 -18.51 -21.89 12.36
CA THR A 71 -18.15 -23.20 11.81
C THR A 71 -18.76 -24.33 12.63
N GLY A 72 -18.65 -24.27 13.97
CA GLY A 72 -19.26 -25.25 14.87
C GLY A 72 -20.78 -25.32 14.72
N ARG A 73 -21.45 -24.16 14.63
CA ARG A 73 -22.89 -24.08 14.39
C ARG A 73 -23.29 -24.68 13.04
N ILE A 74 -22.51 -24.44 11.97
CA ILE A 74 -22.77 -25.00 10.64
C ILE A 74 -22.62 -26.52 10.65
N LEU A 75 -21.57 -27.03 11.31
CA LEU A 75 -21.33 -28.47 11.44
C LEU A 75 -22.45 -29.17 12.21
N ASP A 76 -22.91 -28.59 13.32
CA ASP A 76 -24.04 -29.14 14.09
C ASP A 76 -25.30 -29.28 13.22
N ILE A 77 -25.61 -28.27 12.39
CA ILE A 77 -26.75 -28.30 11.46
C ILE A 77 -26.59 -29.39 10.40
N GLN A 78 -25.39 -29.53 9.83
CA GLN A 78 -25.10 -30.53 8.81
C GLN A 78 -25.17 -31.97 9.36
N GLU A 79 -24.80 -32.16 10.62
CA GLU A 79 -24.87 -33.45 11.32
C GLU A 79 -26.26 -33.74 11.91
N GLY A 80 -27.24 -32.85 11.71
CA GLY A 80 -28.61 -33.00 12.23
C GLY A 80 -28.71 -32.83 13.75
N ARG A 81 -27.68 -32.25 14.39
CA ARG A 81 -27.66 -31.95 15.83
C ARG A 81 -28.27 -30.58 16.09
N MET A 82 -28.77 -30.38 17.31
CA MET A 82 -29.27 -29.07 17.74
C MET A 82 -28.07 -28.12 17.93
N PRO A 83 -28.03 -26.95 17.26
CA PRO A 83 -26.86 -26.09 17.34
C PRO A 83 -26.69 -25.50 18.73
N ARG A 84 -25.46 -25.52 19.25
CA ARG A 84 -25.16 -24.90 20.56
C ARG A 84 -25.45 -23.39 20.51
N SER A 85 -26.23 -22.89 21.47
CA SER A 85 -26.52 -21.47 21.63
C SER A 85 -25.30 -20.73 22.19
N VAL A 86 -24.97 -19.58 21.63
CA VAL A 86 -23.86 -18.72 22.09
C VAL A 86 -24.08 -18.34 23.55
N GLN A 87 -23.11 -18.65 24.40
CA GLN A 87 -23.12 -18.30 25.82
C GLN A 87 -22.73 -16.82 25.99
N PRO A 88 -23.35 -16.07 26.91
CA PRO A 88 -23.10 -14.63 27.06
C PRO A 88 -21.65 -14.30 27.45
N GLU A 89 -20.90 -15.24 28.04
CA GLU A 89 -19.46 -15.11 28.28
C GLU A 89 -18.61 -14.94 27.00
N ASP A 90 -19.09 -15.37 25.84
CA ASP A 90 -18.41 -15.14 24.55
C ASP A 90 -18.55 -13.71 24.01
N GLN A 91 -19.42 -12.90 24.62
CA GLN A 91 -19.70 -11.50 24.25
C GLN A 91 -19.05 -10.47 25.17
N ALA A 92 -18.42 -10.88 26.28
CA ALA A 92 -18.02 -9.98 27.37
C ALA A 92 -16.74 -9.15 27.12
N ASP A 93 -15.93 -9.52 26.11
CA ASP A 93 -14.65 -8.83 25.79
C ASP A 93 -14.71 -8.10 24.44
N ALA A 94 -15.74 -7.27 24.23
CA ALA A 94 -15.87 -6.37 23.06
C ALA A 94 -15.31 -4.97 23.36
#